data_AF-A0A9D5RT11-F1
#
_entry.id   AF-A0A9D5RT11-F1
#
_cell.length_a   1.000
_cell.length_b   1.000
_cell.length_c   1.000
_cell.angle_alpha   90.00
_cell.angle_beta   90.00
_cell.angle_gamma   90.00
#
_symmetry.space_group_name_H-M   'P 1'
#
loop_
_entity.id
_entity.type
_entity.pdbx_description
1 polymer ?
#
loop_
_entity_poly.entity_id
_entity_poly.type
_entity_poly.pdbx_seq_one_letter_code
_entity_poly.pdbx_strand_id
1 'polypeptide(L)'
;DIYTARSRLCSVVDGKIMPSLKSIDGMGEKAADAVVEARKDGPFISRDDFWNRTKVPKTVIEKMHDLGLLGDLPETNQISLFDMFE
;
A
#
# COMPACT_ATOMS: atom_id res chain seq x y z
N ASP A 1 -6.11 2.46 6.88
CA ASP A 1 -6.35 2.47 5.44
C ASP A 1 -5.27 3.33 4.76
N ILE A 2 -4.59 2.78 3.74
CA ILE A 2 -3.55 3.48 2.96
C ILE A 2 -4.06 4.73 2.22
N TYR A 3 -5.35 4.82 1.93
CA TYR A 3 -5.96 5.98 1.26
C TYR A 3 -6.15 7.15 2.23
N THR A 4 -6.26 6.88 3.53
CA THR A 4 -6.42 7.90 4.58
C THR A 4 -5.12 8.20 5.33
N ALA A 5 -4.20 7.24 5.43
CA ALA A 5 -2.94 7.41 6.14
C ALA A 5 -2.02 8.44 5.44
N ARG A 6 -1.36 9.30 6.24
CA ARG A 6 -0.36 10.27 5.74
C ARG A 6 1.05 9.66 5.84
N SER A 7 1.97 10.10 4.98
CA SER A 7 3.36 9.60 4.97
C SER A 7 4.07 9.82 6.30
N ARG A 8 4.02 11.06 6.82
CA ARG A 8 4.83 11.51 7.96
C ARG A 8 4.05 11.83 9.23
N LEU A 9 2.72 11.94 9.15
CA LEU A 9 1.89 12.47 10.23
C LEU A 9 0.84 11.44 10.66
N CYS A 10 0.81 11.12 11.96
CA CYS A 10 -0.32 10.41 12.53
C CYS A 10 -1.55 11.32 12.42
N SER A 11 -2.65 10.76 11.91
CA SER A 11 -3.90 11.50 11.72
C SER A 11 -4.98 10.84 12.55
N VAL A 12 -5.86 11.62 13.18
CA VAL A 12 -7.02 11.04 13.87
C VAL A 12 -8.08 10.81 12.81
N VAL A 13 -8.43 9.55 12.59
CA VAL A 13 -9.54 9.15 11.70
C VAL A 13 -10.57 8.49 12.60
N ASP A 14 -11.76 9.09 12.66
CA ASP A 14 -12.93 8.52 13.36
C ASP A 14 -12.68 8.23 14.86
N GLY A 15 -12.03 9.17 15.55
CA GLY A 15 -11.71 9.07 16.99
C GLY A 15 -10.57 8.10 17.32
N LYS A 16 -9.95 7.46 16.33
CA LYS A 16 -8.80 6.56 16.50
C LYS A 16 -7.54 7.19 15.89
N ILE A 17 -6.38 7.00 16.54
CA ILE A 17 -5.11 7.47 16.01
C ILE A 17 -4.70 6.52 14.88
N MET A 18 -4.61 7.05 13.65
CA MET A 18 -4.04 6.34 12.53
C MET A 18 -2.52 6.60 12.49
N PRO A 19 -1.69 5.57 12.68
CA PRO A 19 -0.24 5.72 12.64
C PRO A 19 0.23 6.13 11.24
N SER A 20 1.33 6.90 11.20
CA SER A 20 1.95 7.32 9.94
C SER A 20 2.56 6.12 9.20
N LEU A 21 2.59 6.15 7.86
CA LEU A 21 3.24 5.10 7.08
C LEU A 21 4.74 4.96 7.42
N LYS A 22 5.41 6.07 7.79
CA LYS A 22 6.80 6.08 8.27
C LYS A 22 7.00 5.33 9.59
N SER A 23 5.96 5.14 10.39
CA SER A 23 6.04 4.37 11.64
C SER A 23 6.13 2.86 11.40
N ILE A 24 5.98 2.39 10.16
CA ILE A 24 6.11 0.98 9.81
C ILE A 24 7.59 0.61 9.75
N ASP A 25 7.98 -0.35 10.58
CA ASP A 25 9.35 -0.86 10.66
C ASP A 25 9.82 -1.45 9.32
N GLY A 26 10.78 -0.76 8.68
CA GLY A 26 11.29 -1.04 7.33
C GLY A 26 10.79 -0.09 6.22
N MET A 27 9.84 0.81 6.51
CA MET A 27 9.36 1.83 5.57
C MET A 27 10.31 3.05 5.57
N GLY A 28 11.25 3.09 4.62
CA GLY A 28 12.12 4.25 4.43
C GLY A 28 11.37 5.51 3.96
N GLU A 29 11.97 6.70 4.13
CA GLU A 29 11.32 7.97 3.72
C GLU A 29 10.91 7.98 2.24
N LYS A 30 11.80 7.52 1.36
CA LYS A 30 11.51 7.44 -0.08
C LYS A 30 10.36 6.50 -0.41
N ALA A 31 10.25 5.40 0.34
CA ALA A 31 9.18 4.42 0.19
C ALA A 31 7.83 5.03 0.63
N ALA A 32 7.80 5.71 1.79
CA ALA A 32 6.59 6.39 2.26
C ALA A 32 6.12 7.50 1.30
N ASP A 33 7.05 8.27 0.74
CA ASP A 33 6.74 9.30 -0.25
C ASP A 33 6.26 8.66 -1.58
N ALA A 34 6.86 7.55 -2.02
CA ALA A 34 6.42 6.80 -3.20
C ALA A 34 5.00 6.22 -3.06
N VAL A 35 4.60 5.77 -1.87
CA VAL A 35 3.22 5.34 -1.59
C VAL A 35 2.24 6.49 -1.77
N VAL A 36 2.60 7.69 -1.29
CA VAL A 36 1.76 8.89 -1.41
C VAL A 36 1.65 9.41 -2.84
N GLU A 37 2.69 9.25 -3.65
CA GLU A 37 2.62 9.54 -5.08
C GLU A 37 1.82 8.48 -5.84
N ALA A 38 2.10 7.20 -5.62
CA ALA A 38 1.39 6.12 -6.30
C ALA A 38 -0.11 6.12 -5.97
N ARG A 39 -0.55 6.45 -4.76
CA ARG A 39 -2.01 6.59 -4.53
C ARG A 39 -2.69 7.68 -5.38
N LYS A 40 -1.95 8.64 -5.94
CA LYS A 40 -2.51 9.70 -6.80
C LYS A 40 -2.86 9.20 -8.19
N ASP A 41 -2.12 8.23 -8.75
CA ASP A 41 -2.46 7.70 -10.09
C ASP A 41 -3.63 6.69 -10.05
N GLY A 42 -4.28 6.53 -8.89
CA GLY A 42 -5.49 5.75 -8.73
C GLY A 42 -5.32 4.55 -7.79
N PRO A 43 -6.42 3.84 -7.51
CA PRO A 43 -6.45 2.74 -6.57
C PRO A 43 -5.54 1.59 -7.03
N PHE A 44 -4.91 0.93 -6.06
CA PHE A 44 -4.11 -0.27 -6.31
C PHE A 44 -5.01 -1.47 -6.55
N ILE A 45 -4.63 -2.30 -7.52
CA ILE A 45 -5.40 -3.50 -7.90
C ILE A 45 -4.86 -4.79 -7.26
N SER A 46 -3.59 -4.80 -6.84
CA SER A 46 -2.98 -5.92 -6.10
C SER A 46 -1.75 -5.47 -5.31
N ARG A 47 -1.26 -6.36 -4.43
CA ARG A 47 -0.01 -6.13 -3.69
C ARG A 47 1.20 -6.04 -4.62
N ASP A 48 1.19 -6.76 -5.74
CA ASP A 48 2.19 -6.62 -6.80
C ASP A 48 2.12 -5.27 -7.51
N ASP A 49 0.93 -4.73 -7.78
CA ASP A 49 0.77 -3.38 -8.33
C ASP A 49 1.31 -2.33 -7.34
N PHE A 50 0.95 -2.47 -6.07
CA PHE A 50 1.48 -1.63 -4.99
C PHE A 50 3.01 -1.70 -4.93
N TRP A 51 3.59 -2.89 -4.99
CA TRP A 51 5.04 -3.08 -5.02
C TRP A 51 5.70 -2.42 -6.23
N ASN A 52 5.12 -2.63 -7.42
CA ASN A 52 5.66 -2.12 -8.68
C ASN A 52 5.71 -0.60 -8.72
N ARG A 53 4.68 0.07 -8.18
CA ARG A 53 4.54 1.53 -8.18
C ARG A 53 5.31 2.21 -7.04
N THR A 54 5.33 1.59 -5.85
CA THR A 54 5.90 2.22 -4.64
C THR A 54 7.35 1.81 -4.37
N LYS A 55 7.82 0.70 -4.94
CA LYS A 55 9.14 0.09 -4.69
C LYS A 55 9.41 -0.22 -3.20
N VAL A 56 8.37 -0.31 -2.39
CA VAL A 56 8.44 -0.70 -0.98
C VAL A 56 8.91 -2.16 -0.88
N PRO A 57 9.76 -2.55 0.07
CA PRO A 57 10.15 -3.97 0.23
C PRO A 57 8.94 -4.87 0.50
N LYS A 58 8.92 -6.08 -0.08
CA LYS A 58 7.80 -7.04 0.10
C LYS A 58 7.50 -7.35 1.57
N THR A 59 8.52 -7.42 2.42
CA THR A 59 8.38 -7.61 3.87
C THR A 59 7.58 -6.49 4.54
N VAL A 60 7.68 -5.26 4.04
CA VAL A 60 6.91 -4.11 4.54
C VAL A 60 5.47 -4.17 4.01
N ILE A 61 5.27 -4.63 2.78
CA ILE A 61 3.95 -4.82 2.17
C ILE A 61 3.15 -5.90 2.92
N GLU A 62 3.79 -7.01 3.28
CA GLU A 62 3.19 -8.06 4.13
C GLU A 62 2.81 -7.50 5.51
N LYS A 63 3.72 -6.78 6.17
CA LYS A 63 3.39 -6.08 7.43
C LYS A 63 2.20 -5.14 7.28
N MET A 64 2.11 -4.40 6.17
CA MET A 64 0.96 -3.52 5.90
C MET A 64 -0.34 -4.29 5.69
N HIS A 65 -0.28 -5.44 5.02
CA HIS A 65 -1.42 -6.34 4.85
C HIS A 65 -1.89 -6.90 6.20
N ASP A 66 -0.97 -7.40 7.03
CA ASP A 66 -1.27 -7.97 8.35
C ASP A 66 -1.86 -6.92 9.31
N LEU A 67 -1.46 -5.66 9.15
CA LEU A 67 -2.04 -4.51 9.86
C LEU A 67 -3.40 -4.08 9.31
N GLY A 68 -3.92 -4.75 8.28
CA GLY A 68 -5.18 -4.42 7.60
C GLY A 68 -5.15 -3.09 6.85
N LEU A 69 -3.96 -2.58 6.50
CA LEU A 69 -3.83 -1.29 5.80
C LEU A 69 -4.15 -1.40 4.31
N LEU A 70 -3.85 -2.56 3.71
CA LEU A 70 -4.09 -2.85 2.29
C LEU A 70 -5.51 -3.39 2.03
N GLY A 71 -6.31 -3.64 3.07
CA GLY A 71 -7.64 -4.24 2.93
C GLY A 71 -7.58 -5.62 2.27
N ASP A 72 -8.60 -5.95 1.46
CA ASP A 72 -8.71 -7.21 0.71
C ASP A 72 -7.92 -7.21 -0.62
N LEU A 73 -6.81 -6.46 -0.70
CA LEU A 73 -6.00 -6.43 -1.92
C LEU A 73 -5.44 -7.84 -2.21
N PRO A 74 -5.70 -8.41 -3.40
CA PRO A 74 -5.12 -9.70 -3.78
C PRO A 74 -3.60 -9.61 -3.87
N GLU A 75 -2.92 -10.74 -3.70
CA GLU A 75 -1.44 -10.78 -3.76
C GLU A 75 -0.90 -10.33 -5.10
N THR A 76 -1.46 -10.90 -6.16
CA THR A 76 -0.97 -10.73 -7.53
C THR A 76 -2.08 -10.20 -8.42
N ASN A 77 -1.68 -9.53 -9.49
CA ASN A 77 -2.58 -9.34 -10.63
C ASN A 77 -2.67 -10.70 -11.32
N GLN A 78 -3.67 -11.51 -10.99
CA GLN A 78 -3.95 -12.72 -11.77
C GLN A 78 -4.48 -12.29 -13.14
N ILE A 79 -3.57 -12.11 -14.09
CA ILE A 79 -3.92 -12.20 -15.51
C ILE A 79 -4.08 -13.69 -15.77
N SER A 80 -5.32 -14.14 -15.94
CA SER A 80 -5.57 -15.53 -16.33
C SER A 80 -4.99 -15.71 -17.73
N LEU A 81 -4.28 -16.83 -17.99
CA LEU A 81 -3.80 -17.15 -19.35
C LEU A 81 -4.95 -17.19 -20.38
N PHE A 82 -6.20 -17.27 -19.93
CA PHE A 82 -7.40 -17.19 -20.75
C PHE A 82 -7.80 -15.76 -21.15
N ASP A 83 -7.42 -14.71 -20.40
CA ASP A 83 -7.73 -13.31 -20.74
C ASP A 83 -6.85 -12.76 -21.89
N MET A 84 -5.78 -13.47 -22.26
CA MET A 84 -4.87 -13.07 -23.35
C MET A 84 -5.32 -13.56 -24.73
N PHE A 85 -6.37 -14.37 -24.81
CA PHE A 85 -6.84 -15.01 -26.05
C PHE A 85 -8.24 -14.54 -26.51
N GLU A 86 -8.78 -13.47 -25.94
CA GLU A 86 -10.03 -12.86 -26.40
C GLU A 86 -9.78 -11.66 -27.34
#